data_AF-A0A7V0QZJ2-F1
#
_entry.id   AF-A0A7V0QZJ2-F1
#
_cell.length_a   1.000
_cell.length_b   1.000
_cell.length_c   1.000
_cell.angle_alpha   90.00
_cell.angle_beta   90.00
_cell.angle_gamma   90.00
#
_symmetry.space_group_name_H-M   'P 1'
#
loop_
_entity.id
_entity.type
_entity.pdbx_description
1 polymer ?
#
loop_
_entity_poly.entity_id
_entity_poly.type
_entity_poly.pdbx_seq_one_letter_code
_entity_poly.pdbx_strand_id
1 'polypeptide(L)'
;CPGCGHSIIHRLVAETIDELCIRERTIGIAPVGCAVFAYDYFNFDMIECAHGRPPAVATAMKRIMPDRIIYSYQGDGDLAAIGTAEIIHAANRGENLTVLFVNNATYGMTGGQMAPTTLLNQKTTTTPDGRDKNYHGYPLPVSELLAPLPGVVYLVRSSITNAKNIIQTKKYIKQAFINQLEGSGFSFVEILAPCPTDWGMSPPQAQKWIEESMYKVFKTGILKDS
;
A
#
# COMPACT_ATOMS: atom_id res chain seq x y z
N CYS A 1 -1.59 2.04 17.05
CA CYS A 1 -0.71 2.99 17.79
C CYS A 1 -1.13 4.44 17.55
N PRO A 2 -1.01 5.34 18.54
CA PRO A 2 -1.23 6.78 18.32
C PRO A 2 -0.34 7.32 17.21
N GLY A 3 -0.92 8.07 16.26
CA GLY A 3 -0.18 8.65 15.13
C GLY A 3 0.15 7.68 13.98
N CYS A 4 -0.29 6.42 14.06
CA CYS A 4 -0.15 5.48 12.96
C CYS A 4 -1.01 5.92 11.76
N GLY A 5 -0.45 5.77 10.54
CA GLY A 5 -1.12 6.16 9.32
C GLY A 5 -2.33 5.30 8.91
N HIS A 6 -2.39 4.03 9.36
CA HIS A 6 -3.42 3.09 8.93
C HIS A 6 -4.84 3.58 9.19
N SER A 7 -5.11 4.24 10.32
CA SER A 7 -6.45 4.76 10.65
C SER A 7 -6.96 5.79 9.64
N ILE A 8 -6.09 6.68 9.17
CA ILE A 8 -6.43 7.66 8.15
C ILE A 8 -6.75 6.95 6.84
N ILE A 9 -5.91 6.00 6.42
CA ILE A 9 -6.10 5.29 5.16
C ILE A 9 -7.37 4.43 5.20
N HIS A 10 -7.65 3.73 6.30
CA HIS A 10 -8.89 2.96 6.47
C HIS A 10 -10.11 3.87 6.35
N ARG A 11 -10.11 5.03 7.00
CA ARG A 11 -11.17 6.03 6.84
C ARG A 11 -11.34 6.45 5.38
N LEU A 12 -10.25 6.74 4.66
CA LEU A 12 -10.34 7.14 3.26
C LEU A 12 -10.95 6.03 2.39
N VAL A 13 -10.58 4.78 2.63
CA VAL A 13 -11.16 3.61 1.93
C VAL A 13 -12.66 3.49 2.23
N ALA A 14 -13.05 3.56 3.51
CA ALA A 14 -14.47 3.49 3.91
C ALA A 14 -15.30 4.61 3.27
N GLU A 15 -14.85 5.87 3.40
CA GLU A 15 -15.55 7.02 2.80
C GLU A 15 -15.68 6.88 1.28
N THR A 16 -14.65 6.37 0.59
CA THR A 16 -14.70 6.16 -0.86
C THR A 16 -15.67 5.04 -1.25
N ILE A 17 -15.70 3.94 -0.50
CA ILE A 17 -16.64 2.83 -0.73
C ILE A 17 -18.09 3.30 -0.57
N ASP A 18 -18.37 4.11 0.46
CA ASP A 18 -19.70 4.67 0.71
C ASP A 18 -20.09 5.70 -0.36
N GLU A 19 -19.18 6.60 -0.74
CA GLU A 19 -19.42 7.58 -1.81
C GLU A 19 -19.73 6.96 -3.17
N LEU A 20 -19.16 5.79 -3.45
CA LEU A 20 -19.38 5.04 -4.69
C LEU A 20 -20.58 4.07 -4.58
N CYS A 21 -21.21 3.95 -3.40
CA CYS A 21 -22.30 3.01 -3.13
C CYS A 21 -21.94 1.55 -3.47
N ILE A 22 -20.70 1.14 -3.21
CA ILE A 22 -20.19 -0.20 -3.59
C ILE A 22 -20.03 -1.16 -2.41
N ARG A 23 -20.41 -0.77 -1.19
CA ARG A 23 -20.22 -1.54 0.05
C ARG A 23 -20.62 -3.02 -0.07
N GLU A 24 -21.84 -3.31 -0.56
CA GLU A 24 -22.36 -4.68 -0.68
C GLU A 24 -21.64 -5.55 -1.72
N ARG A 25 -20.77 -4.95 -2.54
CA ARG A 25 -20.03 -5.62 -3.62
C ARG A 25 -18.54 -5.64 -3.35
N THR A 26 -18.06 -5.01 -2.28
CA THR A 26 -16.64 -4.90 -1.98
C THR A 26 -16.17 -6.08 -1.14
N ILE A 27 -15.07 -6.68 -1.56
CA ILE A 27 -14.33 -7.68 -0.80
C ILE A 27 -12.88 -7.19 -0.70
N GLY A 28 -12.43 -6.92 0.53
CA GLY A 28 -11.03 -6.57 0.77
C GLY A 28 -10.18 -7.78 1.13
N ILE A 29 -8.88 -7.67 0.93
CA ILE A 29 -7.92 -8.73 1.26
C ILE A 29 -6.86 -8.15 2.18
N ALA A 30 -6.80 -8.70 3.39
CA ALA A 30 -5.91 -8.27 4.46
C ALA A 30 -4.78 -9.31 4.65
N PRO A 31 -3.51 -8.92 4.45
CA PRO A 31 -2.37 -9.78 4.75
C PRO A 31 -1.97 -9.71 6.22
N VAL A 32 -1.14 -10.68 6.62
CA VAL A 32 -0.34 -10.63 7.85
C VAL A 32 0.51 -9.34 7.89
N GLY A 33 0.44 -8.63 9.02
CA GLY A 33 1.11 -7.34 9.26
C GLY A 33 0.17 -6.36 9.98
N CYS A 34 0.60 -5.13 10.28
CA CYS A 34 -0.32 -4.13 10.88
C CYS A 34 -1.58 -3.89 10.04
N ALA A 35 -1.46 -4.14 8.72
CA ALA A 35 -2.54 -4.14 7.75
C ALA A 35 -3.64 -5.18 8.01
N VAL A 36 -3.34 -6.27 8.73
CA VAL A 36 -4.27 -7.39 8.96
C VAL A 36 -5.55 -6.93 9.67
N PHE A 37 -5.43 -6.01 10.62
CA PHE A 37 -6.53 -5.50 11.43
C PHE A 37 -7.59 -4.74 10.63
N ALA A 38 -7.37 -4.49 9.33
CA ALA A 38 -8.38 -3.93 8.44
C ALA A 38 -9.72 -4.67 8.54
N TYR A 39 -9.72 -6.00 8.70
CA TYR A 39 -10.97 -6.77 8.79
C TYR A 39 -11.77 -6.50 10.07
N ASP A 40 -11.16 -6.03 11.16
CA ASP A 40 -11.87 -5.68 12.39
C ASP A 40 -12.55 -4.30 12.29
N TYR A 41 -12.17 -3.49 11.31
CA TYR A 41 -12.62 -2.11 11.18
C TYR A 41 -13.64 -1.87 10.08
N PHE A 42 -13.69 -2.74 9.07
CA PHE A 42 -14.62 -2.61 7.95
C PHE A 42 -15.88 -3.44 8.17
N ASN A 43 -17.03 -2.86 7.83
CA ASN A 43 -18.31 -3.56 7.81
C ASN A 43 -18.65 -4.01 6.39
N PHE A 44 -17.76 -4.81 5.79
CA PHE A 44 -17.96 -5.53 4.53
C PHE A 44 -16.99 -6.73 4.50
N ASP A 45 -17.13 -7.61 3.53
CA ASP A 45 -16.36 -8.85 3.50
C ASP A 45 -14.86 -8.59 3.37
N MET A 46 -14.08 -9.25 4.22
CA MET A 46 -12.62 -9.17 4.24
C MET A 46 -12.04 -10.57 4.34
N ILE A 47 -11.06 -10.88 3.50
CA ILE A 47 -10.37 -12.16 3.50
C ILE A 47 -8.98 -11.97 4.11
N GLU A 48 -8.72 -12.65 5.23
CA GLU A 48 -7.35 -12.83 5.72
C GLU A 48 -6.63 -13.87 4.86
N CYS A 49 -5.38 -13.58 4.49
CA CYS A 49 -4.57 -14.53 3.75
C CYS A 49 -3.12 -14.58 4.22
N ALA A 50 -2.40 -15.63 3.80
CA ALA A 50 -1.00 -15.81 4.12
C ALA A 50 -0.14 -14.64 3.62
N HIS A 51 0.94 -14.36 4.35
CA HIS A 51 1.86 -13.27 4.06
C HIS A 51 2.40 -13.34 2.60
N GLY A 52 2.31 -12.23 1.89
CA GLY A 52 2.69 -12.05 0.49
C GLY A 52 1.67 -12.54 -0.53
N ARG A 53 0.58 -13.18 -0.10
CA ARG A 53 -0.41 -13.79 -0.99
C ARG A 53 -1.62 -12.93 -1.38
N PRO A 54 -1.84 -11.68 -0.90
CA PRO A 54 -3.00 -10.92 -1.35
C PRO A 54 -3.17 -10.80 -2.87
N PRO A 55 -2.12 -10.58 -3.71
CA PRO A 55 -2.33 -10.48 -5.16
C PRO A 55 -2.79 -11.80 -5.79
N ALA A 56 -2.34 -12.95 -5.25
CA ALA A 56 -2.78 -14.27 -5.69
C ALA A 56 -4.25 -14.53 -5.32
N VAL A 57 -4.62 -14.25 -4.07
CA VAL A 57 -6.02 -14.38 -3.61
C VAL A 57 -6.93 -13.41 -4.36
N ALA A 58 -6.49 -12.17 -4.56
CA ALA A 58 -7.23 -11.15 -5.31
C ALA A 58 -7.50 -11.60 -6.75
N THR A 59 -6.48 -12.14 -7.41
CA THR A 59 -6.60 -12.70 -8.76
C THR A 59 -7.69 -13.76 -8.83
N ALA A 60 -7.69 -14.72 -7.89
CA ALA A 60 -8.70 -15.77 -7.86
C ALA A 60 -10.10 -15.20 -7.61
N MET A 61 -10.24 -14.34 -6.60
CA MET A 61 -11.52 -13.71 -6.25
C MET A 61 -12.10 -12.92 -7.41
N LYS A 62 -11.29 -12.13 -8.11
CA LYS A 62 -11.78 -11.33 -9.24
C LYS A 62 -12.20 -12.17 -10.43
N ARG A 63 -11.52 -13.29 -10.69
CA ARG A 63 -11.87 -14.20 -11.80
C ARG A 63 -13.12 -15.03 -11.50
N ILE A 64 -13.34 -15.40 -10.25
CA ILE A 64 -14.51 -16.18 -9.82
C ILE A 64 -15.74 -15.27 -9.61
N MET A 65 -15.52 -14.04 -9.16
CA MET A 65 -16.57 -13.05 -8.88
C MET A 65 -16.31 -11.73 -9.64
N PRO A 66 -16.44 -11.72 -10.97
CA PRO A 66 -16.05 -10.57 -11.80
C PRO A 66 -16.84 -9.28 -11.50
N ASP A 67 -18.05 -9.41 -10.96
CA ASP A 67 -18.95 -8.32 -10.58
C ASP A 67 -18.62 -7.69 -9.20
N ARG A 68 -17.74 -8.31 -8.41
CA ARG A 68 -17.28 -7.79 -7.12
C ARG A 68 -16.12 -6.81 -7.29
N ILE A 69 -16.02 -5.88 -6.33
CA ILE A 69 -14.91 -4.93 -6.21
C ILE A 69 -13.89 -5.54 -5.26
N ILE A 70 -12.74 -5.93 -5.80
CA ILE A 70 -11.69 -6.62 -5.06
C ILE A 70 -10.53 -5.66 -4.85
N TYR A 71 -10.11 -5.47 -3.61
CA TYR A 71 -8.90 -4.73 -3.31
C TYR A 71 -8.01 -5.42 -2.29
N SER A 72 -6.70 -5.22 -2.40
CA SER A 72 -5.76 -5.63 -1.35
C SER A 72 -5.23 -4.42 -0.58
N TYR A 73 -4.96 -4.62 0.71
CA TYR A 73 -4.40 -3.61 1.60
C TYR A 73 -3.08 -4.13 2.17
N GLN A 74 -1.95 -3.76 1.58
CA GLN A 74 -0.67 -4.43 1.85
C GLN A 74 0.38 -3.49 2.44
N GLY A 75 1.16 -3.99 3.39
CA GLY A 75 2.35 -3.30 3.91
C GLY A 75 3.61 -3.60 3.10
N ASP A 76 4.72 -2.93 3.45
CA ASP A 76 6.01 -3.04 2.77
C ASP A 76 6.56 -4.46 2.71
N GLY A 77 6.75 -5.10 3.87
CA GLY A 77 7.23 -6.47 3.93
C GLY A 77 6.35 -7.48 3.20
N ASP A 78 5.03 -7.28 3.26
CA ASP A 78 4.06 -8.15 2.60
C ASP A 78 4.19 -8.10 1.08
N LEU A 79 4.16 -6.88 0.53
CA LEU A 79 4.09 -6.67 -0.90
C LEU A 79 5.46 -6.71 -1.57
N ALA A 80 6.45 -6.04 -0.98
CA ALA A 80 7.74 -5.75 -1.61
C ALA A 80 8.85 -6.73 -1.22
N ALA A 81 8.61 -7.63 -0.25
CA ALA A 81 9.54 -8.72 0.07
C ALA A 81 8.98 -10.06 -0.38
N ILE A 82 8.17 -10.70 0.47
CA ILE A 82 7.71 -12.08 0.21
C ILE A 82 6.64 -12.15 -0.90
N GLY A 83 5.90 -11.07 -1.12
CA GLY A 83 4.86 -10.95 -2.16
C GLY A 83 5.33 -10.38 -3.50
N THR A 84 6.61 -10.10 -3.69
CA THR A 84 7.11 -9.36 -4.87
C THR A 84 6.75 -10.03 -6.20
N ALA A 85 6.91 -11.35 -6.29
CA ALA A 85 6.54 -12.07 -7.50
C ALA A 85 5.02 -12.00 -7.76
N GLU A 86 4.21 -12.11 -6.70
CA GLU A 86 2.76 -12.11 -6.80
C GLU A 86 2.24 -10.78 -7.35
N ILE A 87 2.75 -9.66 -6.83
CA ILE A 87 2.32 -8.33 -7.28
C ILE A 87 2.77 -8.04 -8.71
N ILE A 88 4.01 -8.40 -9.08
CA ILE A 88 4.51 -8.23 -10.45
C ILE A 88 3.67 -9.02 -11.43
N HIS A 89 3.34 -10.28 -11.12
CA HIS A 89 2.57 -11.12 -12.02
C HIS A 89 1.09 -10.70 -12.11
N ALA A 90 0.46 -10.26 -11.01
CA ALA A 90 -0.90 -9.71 -11.04
C ALA A 90 -0.96 -8.42 -11.87
N ALA A 91 0.00 -7.51 -11.68
CA ALA A 91 0.13 -6.29 -12.46
C ALA A 91 0.39 -6.55 -13.95
N ASN A 92 1.29 -7.49 -14.27
CA ASN A 92 1.63 -7.84 -15.65
C ASN A 92 0.46 -8.47 -16.40
N ARG A 93 -0.37 -9.27 -15.72
CA ARG A 93 -1.61 -9.81 -16.30
C ARG A 93 -2.71 -8.77 -16.47
N GLY A 94 -2.56 -7.59 -15.86
CA GLY A 94 -3.60 -6.56 -15.86
C GLY A 94 -4.88 -7.00 -15.16
N GLU A 95 -4.75 -7.79 -14.08
CA GLU A 95 -5.93 -8.20 -13.30
C GLU A 95 -6.73 -6.97 -12.88
N ASN A 96 -8.04 -6.99 -13.10
CA ASN A 96 -8.92 -5.86 -12.81
C ASN A 96 -9.14 -5.70 -11.29
N LEU A 97 -8.11 -5.18 -10.62
CA LEU A 97 -7.95 -5.12 -9.17
C LEU A 97 -7.43 -3.76 -8.74
N THR A 98 -7.68 -3.41 -7.48
CA THR A 98 -7.08 -2.25 -6.82
C THR A 98 -6.12 -2.73 -5.73
N VAL A 99 -4.86 -2.30 -5.77
CA VAL A 99 -3.88 -2.59 -4.72
C VAL A 99 -3.52 -1.31 -3.99
N LEU A 100 -3.72 -1.30 -2.67
CA LEU A 100 -3.31 -0.22 -1.79
C LEU A 100 -2.02 -0.64 -1.08
N PHE A 101 -0.91 -0.04 -1.47
CA PHE A 101 0.39 -0.31 -0.88
C PHE A 101 0.73 0.75 0.18
N VAL A 102 0.67 0.36 1.46
CA VAL A 102 1.05 1.21 2.59
C VAL A 102 2.55 1.09 2.84
N ASN A 103 3.29 2.10 2.37
CA ASN A 103 4.72 2.18 2.50
C ASN A 103 5.10 2.96 3.76
N ASN A 104 5.45 2.22 4.82
CA ASN A 104 5.97 2.74 6.09
C ASN A 104 7.46 2.39 6.30
N ALA A 105 8.16 1.91 5.26
CA ALA A 105 9.60 1.66 5.29
C ALA A 105 10.10 0.75 6.44
N THR A 106 9.24 -0.14 6.96
CA THR A 106 9.60 -1.07 8.06
C THR A 106 8.59 -2.22 8.19
N TYR A 107 8.99 -3.32 8.82
CA TYR A 107 8.06 -4.35 9.28
C TYR A 107 7.48 -3.98 10.65
N GLY A 108 6.35 -3.28 10.67
CA GLY A 108 5.84 -2.73 11.93
C GLY A 108 5.37 -3.78 12.94
N MET A 109 4.52 -4.72 12.51
CA MET A 109 3.92 -5.71 13.41
C MET A 109 4.95 -6.60 14.10
N THR A 110 6.05 -6.93 13.43
CA THR A 110 7.08 -7.81 13.99
C THR A 110 8.13 -7.06 14.80
N GLY A 111 8.00 -5.75 15.00
CA GLY A 111 8.89 -4.96 15.86
C GLY A 111 9.96 -4.18 15.10
N GLY A 112 9.62 -3.63 13.94
CA GLY A 112 10.42 -2.60 13.28
C GLY A 112 11.67 -3.10 12.57
N GLN A 113 11.62 -4.26 11.90
CA GLN A 113 12.74 -4.76 11.09
C GLN A 113 12.91 -3.97 9.78
N MET A 114 14.09 -4.13 9.17
CA MET A 114 14.40 -3.60 7.85
C MET A 114 13.48 -4.21 6.80
N ALA A 115 12.80 -3.36 6.06
CA ALA A 115 11.92 -3.69 4.96
C ALA A 115 12.52 -3.25 3.61
N PRO A 116 12.00 -3.78 2.49
CA PRO A 116 12.53 -3.48 1.16
C PRO A 116 12.58 -1.98 0.84
N THR A 117 11.63 -1.18 1.34
CA THR A 117 11.63 0.29 1.12
C THR A 117 12.32 1.08 2.25
N THR A 118 12.86 0.44 3.29
CA THR A 118 13.68 1.10 4.33
C THR A 118 14.77 1.94 3.70
N LEU A 119 14.87 3.21 4.09
CA LEU A 119 15.80 4.18 3.50
C LEU A 119 17.25 3.88 3.88
N LEU A 120 18.21 4.35 3.06
CA LEU A 120 19.62 4.31 3.42
C LEU A 120 19.87 5.05 4.75
N ASN A 121 20.74 4.48 5.59
CA ASN A 121 21.05 4.95 6.94
C ASN A 121 19.88 4.94 7.94
N GLN A 122 18.66 4.53 7.54
CA GLN A 122 17.56 4.34 8.48
C GLN A 122 17.85 3.13 9.37
N LYS A 123 17.86 3.37 10.69
CA LYS A 123 18.08 2.34 11.71
C LYS A 123 16.80 1.53 11.92
N THR A 124 16.97 0.22 12.07
CA THR A 124 15.88 -0.73 12.35
C THR A 124 16.37 -1.76 13.36
N THR A 125 15.50 -2.60 13.90
CA THR A 125 15.91 -3.61 14.90
C THR A 125 16.88 -4.66 14.33
N THR A 126 16.87 -4.89 13.01
CA THR A 126 17.80 -5.80 12.32
C THR A 126 18.96 -5.08 11.62
N THR A 127 18.91 -3.75 11.54
CA THR A 127 20.00 -2.91 11.03
C THR A 127 20.27 -1.74 11.98
N PRO A 128 20.85 -2.00 13.17
CA PRO A 128 21.03 -0.99 14.21
C PRO A 128 21.97 0.16 13.80
N ASP A 129 22.91 -0.11 12.90
CA ASP A 129 23.82 0.89 12.31
C ASP A 129 23.20 1.62 11.10
N GLY A 130 21.99 1.23 10.71
CA GLY A 130 21.29 1.74 9.55
C GLY A 130 21.45 0.85 8.31
N ARG A 131 20.54 1.02 7.34
CA ARG A 131 20.66 0.33 6.05
C ARG A 131 21.92 0.78 5.29
N ASP A 132 22.89 -0.11 5.20
CA ASP A 132 24.08 0.05 4.37
C ASP A 132 23.83 -0.40 2.92
N LYS A 133 24.21 0.44 1.95
CA LYS A 133 23.98 0.18 0.51
C LYS A 133 24.79 -0.98 -0.06
N ASN A 134 25.99 -1.23 0.47
CA ASN A 134 26.90 -2.26 -0.03
C ASN A 134 26.50 -3.65 0.49
N TYR A 135 25.92 -3.70 1.70
CA TYR A 135 25.53 -4.96 2.32
C TYR A 135 24.04 -5.28 2.14
N HIS A 136 23.15 -4.29 2.30
CA HIS A 136 21.69 -4.46 2.28
C HIS A 136 21.03 -3.95 0.99
N GLY A 137 21.80 -3.38 0.06
CA GLY A 137 21.29 -2.79 -1.18
C GLY A 137 20.48 -1.50 -0.96
N TYR A 138 19.80 -1.06 -2.02
CA TYR A 138 19.04 0.19 -2.06
C TYR A 138 17.54 -0.01 -1.78
N PRO A 139 16.83 1.01 -1.29
CA PRO A 139 15.38 0.98 -1.14
C PRO A 139 14.70 0.59 -2.46
N LEU A 140 13.81 -0.41 -2.43
CA LEU A 140 13.20 -0.97 -3.63
C LEU A 140 12.10 -0.04 -4.18
N PRO A 141 12.21 0.48 -5.42
CA PRO A 141 11.21 1.39 -5.99
C PRO A 141 10.07 0.62 -6.66
N VAL A 142 9.18 0.03 -5.86
CA VAL A 142 8.13 -0.90 -6.35
C VAL A 142 7.25 -0.26 -7.43
N SER A 143 6.77 0.96 -7.20
CA SER A 143 5.93 1.68 -8.16
C SER A 143 6.60 1.88 -9.52
N GLU A 144 7.90 2.21 -9.51
CA GLU A 144 8.70 2.38 -10.73
C GLU A 144 8.96 1.04 -11.44
N LEU A 145 9.04 -0.08 -10.71
CA LEU A 145 9.15 -1.42 -11.30
C LEU A 145 7.85 -1.85 -12.01
N LEU A 146 6.69 -1.45 -11.47
CA LEU A 146 5.38 -1.83 -12.01
C LEU A 146 4.89 -0.89 -13.13
N ALA A 147 5.22 0.40 -13.08
CA ALA A 147 4.77 1.40 -14.05
C ALA A 147 4.97 1.01 -15.54
N PRO A 148 6.12 0.45 -15.97
CA PRO A 148 6.32 0.10 -17.38
C PRO A 148 5.49 -1.11 -17.84
N LEU A 149 4.85 -1.86 -16.94
CA LEU A 149 4.06 -3.04 -17.31
C LEU A 149 2.78 -2.60 -18.07
N PRO A 150 2.49 -3.17 -19.26
CA PRO A 150 1.32 -2.78 -20.05
C PRO A 150 -0.02 -3.00 -19.35
N GLY A 151 -0.14 -4.03 -18.50
CA GLY A 151 -1.38 -4.35 -17.78
C GLY A 151 -1.74 -3.40 -16.64
N VAL A 152 -0.81 -2.55 -16.20
CA VAL A 152 -1.07 -1.51 -15.20
C VAL A 152 -1.70 -0.32 -15.89
N VAL A 153 -2.93 0.07 -15.53
CA VAL A 153 -3.60 1.23 -16.15
C VAL A 153 -3.51 2.48 -15.30
N TYR A 154 -3.35 2.30 -14.00
CA TYR A 154 -3.29 3.42 -13.06
C TYR A 154 -2.29 3.13 -11.96
N LEU A 155 -1.29 4.00 -11.84
CA LEU A 155 -0.26 3.91 -10.81
C LEU A 155 0.06 5.28 -10.27
N VAL A 156 -0.18 5.47 -8.99
CA VAL A 156 0.03 6.73 -8.30
C VAL A 156 0.70 6.51 -6.94
N ARG A 157 1.50 7.49 -6.53
CA ARG A 157 2.08 7.55 -5.20
C ARG A 157 1.62 8.82 -4.49
N SER A 158 1.15 8.70 -3.26
CA SER A 158 0.80 9.84 -2.41
C SER A 158 1.24 9.63 -0.97
N SER A 159 0.76 10.46 -0.07
CA SER A 159 1.03 10.39 1.35
C SER A 159 -0.15 10.90 2.18
N ILE A 160 -0.06 10.71 3.49
CA ILE A 160 -1.06 11.19 4.44
C ILE A 160 -0.44 12.12 5.49
N THR A 161 0.61 12.86 5.09
CA THR A 161 1.40 13.69 6.02
C THR A 161 0.71 14.98 6.45
N ASN A 162 -0.20 15.50 5.62
CA ASN A 162 -0.93 16.73 5.85
C ASN A 162 -2.30 16.70 5.14
N ALA A 163 -3.16 17.68 5.45
CA ALA A 163 -4.53 17.74 4.94
C ALA A 163 -4.63 17.72 3.40
N LYS A 164 -3.73 18.44 2.71
CA LYS A 164 -3.70 18.47 1.23
C LYS A 164 -3.43 17.07 0.68
N ASN A 165 -2.44 16.37 1.23
CA ASN A 165 -2.06 15.04 0.80
C ASN A 165 -3.12 13.98 1.14
N ILE A 166 -3.82 14.12 2.27
CA ILE A 166 -4.97 13.27 2.63
C ILE A 166 -6.10 13.40 1.59
N ILE A 167 -6.46 14.63 1.22
CA ILE A 167 -7.48 14.89 0.20
C ILE A 167 -7.05 14.30 -1.14
N GLN A 168 -5.78 14.48 -1.53
CA GLN A 168 -5.25 13.94 -2.78
C GLN A 168 -5.23 12.41 -2.79
N THR A 169 -4.82 11.79 -1.69
CA THR A 169 -4.83 10.32 -1.53
C THR A 169 -6.24 9.77 -1.68
N LYS A 170 -7.26 10.43 -1.12
CA LYS A 170 -8.66 10.01 -1.30
C LYS A 170 -9.07 10.02 -2.77
N LYS A 171 -8.70 11.06 -3.53
CA LYS A 171 -8.99 11.14 -4.98
C LYS A 171 -8.35 9.99 -5.75
N TYR A 172 -7.10 9.66 -5.42
CA TYR A 172 -6.38 8.55 -6.04
C TYR A 172 -6.99 7.18 -5.71
N ILE A 173 -7.37 6.95 -4.45
CA ILE A 173 -8.08 5.72 -4.06
C ILE A 173 -9.42 5.62 -4.82
N LYS A 174 -10.18 6.72 -4.88
CA LYS A 174 -11.45 6.78 -5.62
C LYS A 174 -11.27 6.47 -7.11
N GLN A 175 -10.27 7.05 -7.76
CA GLN A 175 -10.00 6.77 -9.16
C GLN A 175 -9.64 5.30 -9.40
N ALA A 176 -8.82 4.71 -8.52
CA ALA A 176 -8.46 3.30 -8.62
C ALA A 176 -9.68 2.36 -8.52
N PHE A 177 -10.67 2.69 -7.68
CA PHE A 177 -11.94 1.95 -7.62
C PHE A 177 -12.84 2.19 -8.84
N ILE A 178 -12.87 3.42 -9.38
CA ILE A 178 -13.60 3.76 -10.62
C ILE A 178 -13.04 2.95 -11.79
N ASN A 179 -11.72 2.90 -11.95
CA ASN A 179 -11.08 2.09 -12.99
C ASN A 179 -11.49 0.61 -12.89
N GLN A 180 -11.63 0.10 -11.66
CA GLN A 180 -12.06 -1.27 -11.47
C GLN A 180 -13.53 -1.49 -11.86
N LEU A 181 -14.40 -0.53 -11.53
CA LEU A 181 -15.81 -0.52 -11.92
C LEU A 181 -15.99 -0.48 -13.45
N GLU A 182 -15.11 0.24 -14.14
CA GLU A 182 -15.08 0.36 -15.60
C GLU A 182 -14.43 -0.83 -16.31
N GLY A 183 -13.74 -1.69 -15.56
CA GLY A 183 -13.04 -2.84 -16.13
C GLY A 183 -11.72 -2.50 -16.79
N SER A 184 -11.14 -1.33 -16.48
CA SER A 184 -9.98 -0.78 -17.19
C SER A 184 -8.71 -1.60 -16.97
N GLY A 185 -8.55 -2.25 -15.81
CA GLY A 185 -7.41 -3.12 -15.51
C GLY A 185 -6.81 -2.87 -14.14
N PHE A 186 -5.50 -3.11 -14.02
CA PHE A 186 -4.82 -3.10 -12.73
C PHE A 186 -4.51 -1.68 -12.24
N SER A 187 -4.96 -1.37 -11.02
CA SER A 187 -4.72 -0.08 -10.36
C SER A 187 -3.87 -0.25 -9.09
N PHE A 188 -2.86 0.61 -8.92
CA PHE A 188 -1.92 0.57 -7.80
C PHE A 188 -1.76 1.94 -7.15
N VAL A 189 -1.99 2.01 -5.84
CA VAL A 189 -1.90 3.25 -5.06
C VAL A 189 -0.88 3.04 -3.94
N GLU A 190 0.32 3.60 -4.09
CA GLU A 190 1.31 3.64 -3.03
C GLU A 190 1.06 4.84 -2.11
N ILE A 191 1.02 4.59 -0.80
CA ILE A 191 0.73 5.60 0.21
C ILE A 191 1.87 5.60 1.24
N LEU A 192 2.64 6.68 1.26
CA LEU A 192 3.67 6.90 2.28
C LEU A 192 2.99 7.23 3.61
N ALA A 193 3.23 6.39 4.62
CA ALA A 193 2.47 6.41 5.87
C ALA A 193 3.38 6.37 7.11
N PRO A 194 3.06 7.12 8.18
CA PRO A 194 3.89 7.16 9.38
C PRO A 194 3.79 5.89 10.21
N CYS A 195 4.93 5.43 10.72
CA CYS A 195 5.01 4.43 11.79
C CYS A 195 5.79 4.97 13.01
N PRO A 196 5.19 5.87 13.82
CA PRO A 196 5.90 6.55 14.90
C PRO A 196 6.52 5.58 15.93
N THR A 197 5.83 4.48 16.21
CA THR A 197 6.25 3.46 17.18
C THR A 197 7.59 2.84 16.81
N ASP A 198 7.72 2.28 15.60
CA ASP A 198 8.94 1.57 15.20
C ASP A 198 10.08 2.52 14.82
N TRP A 199 9.75 3.75 14.41
CA TRP A 199 10.75 4.77 14.11
C TRP A 199 11.28 5.46 15.38
N GLY A 200 10.68 5.22 16.55
CA GLY A 200 11.04 5.89 17.79
C GLY A 200 10.79 7.41 17.73
N MET A 201 9.76 7.84 17.00
CA MET A 201 9.44 9.25 16.76
C MET A 201 8.09 9.63 17.37
N SER A 202 7.92 10.89 17.75
CA SER A 202 6.58 11.41 18.01
C SER A 202 5.76 11.48 16.71
N PRO A 203 4.41 11.45 16.76
CA PRO A 203 3.58 11.54 15.56
C PRO A 203 3.89 12.74 14.66
N PRO A 204 4.09 13.98 15.17
CA PRO A 204 4.46 15.11 14.31
C PRO A 204 5.84 14.96 13.67
N GLN A 205 6.81 14.37 14.37
CA GLN A 205 8.14 14.10 13.83
C GLN A 205 8.08 13.06 12.71
N ALA A 206 7.29 11.99 12.88
CA ALA A 206 7.12 10.96 11.87
C ALA A 206 6.56 11.53 10.56
N GLN A 207 5.59 12.45 10.63
CA GLN A 207 5.04 13.10 9.44
C GLN A 207 6.09 13.97 8.73
N LYS A 208 6.85 14.78 9.48
CA LYS A 208 7.94 15.58 8.92
C LYS A 208 9.03 14.72 8.30
N TRP A 209 9.37 13.60 8.93
CA TRP A 209 10.39 12.68 8.43
C TRP A 209 10.03 12.11 7.06
N ILE A 210 8.75 11.79 6.82
CA ILE A 210 8.29 11.36 5.48
C ILE A 210 8.55 12.48 4.46
N GLU A 211 8.16 13.72 4.78
CA GLU A 211 8.30 14.86 3.87
C GLU A 211 9.78 15.19 3.58
N GLU A 212 10.64 15.09 4.59
CA GLU A 212 12.06 15.45 4.49
C GLU A 212 12.93 14.30 3.96
N SER A 213 12.53 13.04 4.14
CA SER A 213 13.36 11.86 3.85
C SER A 213 12.73 10.97 2.79
N MET A 214 11.53 10.44 3.02
CA MET A 214 10.91 9.49 2.10
C MET A 214 10.61 10.11 0.74
N TYR A 215 10.16 11.37 0.67
CA TYR A 215 9.88 12.03 -0.62
C TYR A 215 11.09 12.17 -1.54
N LYS A 216 12.31 12.18 -0.97
CA LYS A 216 13.55 12.24 -1.78
C LYS A 216 13.79 10.93 -2.54
N VAL A 217 13.30 9.81 -2.00
CA VAL A 217 13.46 8.47 -2.58
C VAL A 217 12.21 8.04 -3.33
N PHE A 218 11.04 8.22 -2.73
CA PHE A 218 9.74 7.84 -3.24
C PHE A 218 8.95 9.10 -3.63
N LYS A 219 9.20 9.62 -4.83
CA LYS A 219 8.54 10.84 -5.33
C LYS A 219 7.04 10.62 -5.49
N THR A 220 6.23 11.46 -4.85
CA THR A 220 4.77 11.43 -4.97
C THR A 220 4.31 12.00 -6.32
N GLY A 221 3.20 11.51 -6.84
CA GLY A 221 2.59 11.95 -8.09
C GLY A 221 1.94 10.81 -8.84
N ILE A 222 1.55 11.09 -10.08
CA ILE A 222 1.07 10.09 -11.03
C ILE A 222 2.27 9.51 -11.77
N LEU A 223 2.44 8.19 -11.74
CA LEU A 223 3.46 7.49 -12.50
C LEU A 223 2.89 6.86 -13.78
N LYS A 224 1.61 6.48 -13.76
CA LYS A 224 0.86 6.01 -14.93
C LYS A 224 -0.63 6.29 -14.79
N ASP A 225 -1.23 6.72 -15.89
CA ASP A 225 -2.67 6.98 -16.04
C ASP A 225 -2.97 6.85 -17.55
N SER A 226 -3.46 5.69 -17.98
CA SER A 226 -3.58 5.29 -19.39
C SER A 226 -4.87 4.59 -19.71
#